data_AF-A0A4Q5VBD0-F1
#
_entry.id   AF-A0A4Q5VBD0-F1
#
_cell.length_a   1.000
_cell.length_b   1.000
_cell.length_c   1.000
_cell.angle_alpha   90.00
_cell.angle_beta   90.00
_cell.angle_gamma   90.00
#
_symmetry.space_group_name_H-M   'P 1'
#
loop_
_entity.id
_entity.type
_entity.pdbx_description
1 polymer ?
#
loop_
_entity_poly.entity_id
_entity_poly.type
_entity_poly.pdbx_seq_one_letter_code
_entity_poly.pdbx_strand_id
1 'polypeptide(L)'
;MTSKLEQLKQFTDVVADTGDIEAIRLYKPIDATTNPSLVYKAAQMPQYQELLASSIKAAKSITNSAEQLSAASDNLAVGLGLEILKLVPGRISTEVDARLSFDTKSSIAKARHLIELYSKGGVDKSRVLIKLASTWEGIRAAEVLEKEGINTNLTLLFGFEQAAACADAGVFLISPFVGRILDWYKTNTDKKEYTAEEDPGVVSVRRIYNYYKQNGYKTVVMGASFRNIGEIEALAGCDRLTISPNLLQELEQDQGKLERVLSPSNPGEKIAKVIETEPSFRFGMNQNQMANDKLAEGIRGFVKDQLSLEKLLKELAL
;
A
#
# COMPACT_ATOMS: atom_id res chain seq x y z
N MET A 1 -5.86 -21.62 -23.48
CA MET A 1 -5.13 -21.92 -22.22
C MET A 1 -5.43 -20.79 -21.25
N THR A 2 -5.56 -21.06 -19.96
CA THR A 2 -5.87 -20.04 -18.94
C THR A 2 -4.61 -19.22 -18.63
N SER A 3 -4.69 -17.89 -18.61
CA SER A 3 -3.55 -17.03 -18.28
C SER A 3 -3.08 -17.26 -16.83
N LYS A 4 -1.82 -16.92 -16.51
CA LYS A 4 -1.32 -16.95 -15.14
C LYS A 4 -2.11 -16.00 -14.23
N LEU A 5 -2.58 -14.87 -14.76
CA LEU A 5 -3.46 -13.95 -14.02
C LEU A 5 -4.77 -14.64 -13.59
N GLU A 6 -5.44 -15.37 -14.50
CA GLU A 6 -6.65 -16.12 -14.17
C GLU A 6 -6.39 -17.33 -13.26
N GLN A 7 -5.20 -17.95 -13.34
CA GLN A 7 -4.78 -18.98 -12.38
C GLN A 7 -4.53 -18.38 -10.98
N LEU A 8 -3.88 -17.22 -10.89
CA LEU A 8 -3.57 -16.53 -9.64
C LEU A 8 -4.84 -16.19 -8.84
N LYS A 9 -5.88 -15.73 -9.53
CA LYS A 9 -7.19 -15.40 -8.95
C LYS A 9 -7.87 -16.59 -8.24
N GLN A 10 -7.44 -17.83 -8.46
CA GLN A 10 -8.02 -19.00 -7.82
C GLN A 10 -7.62 -19.14 -6.34
N PHE A 11 -6.54 -18.49 -5.90
CA PHE A 11 -6.03 -18.63 -4.54
C PHE A 11 -5.52 -17.32 -3.91
N THR A 12 -5.46 -16.22 -4.67
CA THR A 12 -5.05 -14.89 -4.20
C THR A 12 -6.01 -13.84 -4.74
N ASP A 13 -6.47 -12.94 -3.86
CA ASP A 13 -7.21 -11.75 -4.29
C ASP A 13 -6.27 -10.80 -5.05
N VAL A 14 -6.55 -10.58 -6.34
CA VAL A 14 -5.75 -9.67 -7.18
C VAL A 14 -6.23 -8.23 -7.01
N VAL A 15 -5.29 -7.35 -6.66
CA VAL A 15 -5.50 -5.91 -6.42
C VAL A 15 -4.67 -5.13 -7.46
N ALA A 16 -5.20 -4.01 -7.97
CA ALA A 16 -4.44 -3.15 -8.89
C ALA A 16 -3.73 -2.01 -8.15
N ASP A 17 -2.42 -1.86 -8.37
CA ASP A 17 -1.60 -0.77 -7.82
C ASP A 17 -1.51 0.38 -8.82
N THR A 18 -2.61 1.13 -8.96
CA THR A 18 -2.69 2.22 -9.93
C THR A 18 -3.78 3.23 -9.59
N GLY A 19 -3.55 4.47 -9.98
CA GLY A 19 -4.58 5.51 -10.08
C GLY A 19 -5.20 5.61 -11.48
N ASP A 20 -4.95 4.67 -12.38
CA ASP A 20 -5.48 4.68 -13.76
C ASP A 20 -6.75 3.84 -13.87
N ILE A 21 -7.90 4.50 -14.06
CA ILE A 21 -9.21 3.87 -14.22
C ILE A 21 -9.30 2.93 -15.44
N GLU A 22 -8.53 3.17 -16.50
CA GLU A 22 -8.57 2.31 -17.69
C GLU A 22 -7.92 0.96 -17.41
N ALA A 23 -6.79 0.95 -16.69
CA ALA A 23 -6.18 -0.28 -16.22
C ALA A 23 -7.10 -1.07 -15.27
N ILE A 24 -7.82 -0.38 -14.39
CA ILE A 24 -8.79 -1.01 -13.47
C ILE A 24 -9.96 -1.62 -14.25
N ARG A 25 -10.48 -0.92 -15.27
CA ARG A 25 -11.55 -1.44 -16.14
C ARG A 25 -11.10 -2.67 -16.92
N LEU A 26 -9.85 -2.68 -17.38
CA LEU A 26 -9.27 -3.77 -18.16
C LEU A 26 -9.11 -5.05 -17.31
N TYR A 27 -8.45 -4.95 -16.15
CA TYR A 27 -8.06 -6.13 -15.37
C TYR A 27 -9.09 -6.58 -14.32
N LYS A 28 -10.09 -5.74 -14.02
CA LYS A 28 -11.21 -6.02 -13.09
C LYS A 28 -10.73 -6.58 -11.74
N PRO A 29 -9.84 -5.87 -11.02
CA PRO A 29 -9.34 -6.32 -9.72
C PRO A 29 -10.44 -6.26 -8.66
N ILE A 30 -10.27 -6.97 -7.54
CA ILE A 30 -11.24 -6.90 -6.43
C ILE A 30 -11.13 -5.58 -5.67
N ASP A 31 -9.90 -5.11 -5.44
CA ASP A 31 -9.56 -3.86 -4.76
C ASP A 31 -8.59 -3.04 -5.63
N ALA A 32 -8.33 -1.80 -5.23
CA ALA A 32 -7.26 -0.98 -5.79
C ALA A 32 -6.46 -0.26 -4.69
N THR A 33 -5.19 0.03 -4.98
CA THR A 33 -4.32 0.82 -4.10
C THR A 33 -3.80 2.06 -4.79
N THR A 34 -3.85 3.19 -4.10
CA THR A 34 -3.08 4.38 -4.47
C THR A 34 -2.03 4.68 -3.39
N ASN A 35 -1.15 5.63 -3.70
CA ASN A 35 -0.13 6.21 -2.83
C ASN A 35 0.21 7.60 -3.42
N PRO A 36 1.00 8.45 -2.73
CA PRO A 36 1.29 9.80 -3.21
C PRO A 36 1.89 9.84 -4.62
N SER A 37 2.79 8.90 -4.96
CA SER A 37 3.38 8.79 -6.30
C SER A 37 2.31 8.49 -7.38
N LEU A 38 1.39 7.57 -7.10
CA LEU A 38 0.32 7.19 -8.02
C LEU A 38 -0.73 8.29 -8.19
N VAL A 39 -1.07 9.02 -7.11
CA VAL A 39 -1.96 10.19 -7.20
C VAL A 39 -1.30 11.27 -8.04
N TYR A 40 -0.02 11.57 -7.81
CA TYR A 40 0.72 12.54 -8.61
C TYR A 40 0.80 12.15 -10.09
N LYS A 41 1.03 10.86 -10.39
CA LYS A 41 1.04 10.35 -11.76
C LYS A 41 -0.35 10.46 -12.41
N ALA A 42 -1.41 10.08 -11.69
CA ALA A 42 -2.78 10.21 -12.16
C ALA A 42 -3.14 11.67 -12.44
N ALA A 43 -2.71 12.61 -11.58
CA ALA A 43 -3.01 14.03 -11.73
C ALA A 43 -2.49 14.63 -13.06
N GLN A 44 -1.47 14.03 -13.66
CA GLN A 44 -0.89 14.47 -14.93
C GLN A 44 -1.63 13.91 -16.16
N MET A 45 -2.56 12.97 -15.97
CA MET A 45 -3.25 12.33 -17.08
C MET A 45 -4.41 13.20 -17.61
N PRO A 46 -4.62 13.28 -18.94
CA PRO A 46 -5.68 14.11 -19.53
C PRO A 46 -7.09 13.79 -19.02
N GLN A 47 -7.38 12.52 -18.73
CA GLN A 47 -8.71 12.10 -18.27
C GLN A 47 -9.08 12.61 -16.87
N TYR A 48 -8.13 13.12 -16.08
CA TYR A 48 -8.38 13.62 -14.73
C TYR A 48 -8.41 15.15 -14.61
N GLN A 49 -8.35 15.88 -15.72
CA GLN A 49 -8.33 17.36 -15.69
C GLN A 49 -9.58 17.96 -15.01
N GLU A 50 -10.76 17.39 -15.24
CA GLU A 50 -11.99 17.84 -14.56
C GLU A 50 -11.93 17.58 -13.05
N LEU A 51 -11.40 16.42 -12.65
CA LEU A 51 -11.21 16.08 -11.25
C LEU A 51 -10.22 17.05 -10.58
N LEU A 52 -9.12 17.39 -11.25
CA LEU A 52 -8.16 18.39 -10.76
C LEU A 52 -8.82 19.75 -10.56
N ALA A 53 -9.53 20.24 -11.58
CA ALA A 53 -10.21 21.53 -11.51
C ALA A 53 -11.25 21.57 -10.37
N SER A 54 -12.01 20.50 -10.20
CA SER A 54 -13.00 20.39 -9.11
C SER A 54 -12.33 20.36 -7.72
N SER A 55 -11.18 19.70 -7.59
CA SER A 55 -10.41 19.61 -6.34
C SER A 55 -9.83 20.96 -5.93
N ILE A 56 -9.30 21.73 -6.89
CA ILE A 56 -8.85 23.12 -6.67
C ILE A 56 -10.03 24.00 -6.27
N LYS A 57 -11.15 23.90 -6.99
CA LYS A 57 -12.37 24.68 -6.70
C LYS A 57 -12.90 24.42 -5.29
N ALA A 58 -12.88 23.16 -4.83
CA ALA A 58 -13.33 22.78 -3.49
C ALA A 58 -12.51 23.44 -2.36
N ALA A 59 -11.24 23.76 -2.61
CA ALA A 59 -10.37 24.40 -1.63
C ALA A 59 -10.33 25.95 -1.75
N LYS A 60 -11.03 26.54 -2.71
CA LYS A 60 -10.90 27.97 -3.06
C LYS A 60 -11.26 28.94 -1.92
N SER A 61 -12.13 28.54 -0.99
CA SER A 61 -12.53 29.38 0.14
C SER A 61 -11.48 29.44 1.26
N ILE A 62 -10.46 28.58 1.24
CA ILE A 62 -9.40 28.56 2.24
C ILE A 62 -8.39 29.66 1.90
N THR A 63 -8.15 30.57 2.85
CA THR A 63 -7.30 31.76 2.65
C THR A 63 -5.82 31.48 2.86
N ASN A 64 -5.48 30.52 3.75
CA ASN A 64 -4.11 30.09 3.93
C ASN A 64 -3.68 29.22 2.74
N SER A 65 -2.64 29.63 2.02
CA SER A 65 -2.18 28.94 0.80
C SER A 65 -1.73 27.50 1.06
N ALA A 66 -1.09 27.21 2.19
CA ALA A 66 -0.64 25.86 2.51
C ALA A 66 -1.83 24.94 2.85
N GLU A 67 -2.80 25.45 3.62
CA GLU A 67 -4.03 24.71 3.94
C GLU A 67 -4.89 24.49 2.69
N GLN A 68 -4.96 25.48 1.79
CA GLN A 68 -5.66 25.35 0.51
C GLN A 68 -5.05 24.24 -0.35
N LEU A 69 -3.72 24.19 -0.48
CA LEU A 69 -3.03 23.16 -1.25
C LEU A 69 -3.19 21.77 -0.61
N SER A 70 -3.14 21.67 0.72
CA SER A 70 -3.39 20.42 1.43
C SER A 70 -4.83 19.93 1.18
N ALA A 71 -5.82 20.81 1.30
CA ALA A 71 -7.22 20.48 1.04
C ALA A 71 -7.47 20.10 -0.42
N ALA A 72 -6.86 20.80 -1.38
CA ALA A 72 -6.96 20.44 -2.80
C ALA A 72 -6.35 19.05 -3.08
N SER A 73 -5.22 18.73 -2.44
CA SER A 73 -4.59 17.42 -2.54
C SER A 73 -5.46 16.30 -1.96
N ASP A 74 -6.04 16.53 -0.78
CA ASP A 74 -6.95 15.57 -0.14
C ASP A 74 -8.20 15.33 -1.01
N ASN A 75 -8.83 16.39 -1.54
CA ASN A 75 -9.98 16.28 -2.44
C ASN A 75 -9.65 15.51 -3.72
N LEU A 76 -8.45 15.73 -4.29
CA LEU A 76 -8.00 14.99 -5.46
C LEU A 76 -7.80 13.50 -5.16
N ALA A 77 -7.12 13.18 -4.07
CA ALA A 77 -6.87 11.79 -3.68
C ALA A 77 -8.18 11.03 -3.40
N VAL A 78 -9.12 11.66 -2.69
CA VAL A 78 -10.45 11.09 -2.41
C VAL A 78 -11.27 10.99 -3.68
N GLY A 79 -11.33 12.04 -4.51
CA GLY A 79 -12.09 12.02 -5.76
C GLY A 79 -11.59 10.96 -6.73
N LEU A 80 -10.27 10.73 -6.79
CA LEU A 80 -9.71 9.61 -7.54
C LEU A 80 -10.21 8.26 -6.99
N GLY A 81 -10.20 8.10 -5.67
CA GLY A 81 -10.75 6.91 -5.03
C GLY A 81 -12.24 6.70 -5.29
N LEU A 82 -13.04 7.78 -5.34
CA LEU A 82 -14.45 7.71 -5.70
C LEU A 82 -14.65 7.19 -7.13
N GLU A 83 -13.84 7.64 -8.10
CA GLU A 83 -13.90 7.11 -9.47
C GLU A 83 -13.52 5.63 -9.53
N ILE A 84 -12.48 5.23 -8.79
CA ILE A 84 -12.03 3.83 -8.73
C ILE A 84 -13.09 2.92 -8.09
N LEU A 85 -13.75 3.36 -7.02
CA LEU A 85 -14.76 2.58 -6.31
C LEU A 85 -16.01 2.27 -7.15
N LYS A 86 -16.26 3.01 -8.22
CA LYS A 86 -17.31 2.68 -9.21
C LYS A 86 -16.96 1.45 -10.05
N LEU A 87 -15.67 1.09 -10.13
CA LEU A 87 -15.15 0.05 -11.02
C LEU A 87 -14.72 -1.21 -10.27
N VAL A 88 -14.41 -1.12 -8.97
CA VAL A 88 -14.02 -2.27 -8.15
C VAL A 88 -15.13 -2.65 -7.16
N PRO A 89 -15.38 -3.95 -6.93
CA PRO A 89 -16.40 -4.39 -5.97
C PRO A 89 -15.95 -4.23 -4.51
N GLY A 90 -14.64 -4.29 -4.25
CA GLY A 90 -14.05 -4.21 -2.94
C GLY A 90 -13.59 -2.79 -2.60
N ARG A 91 -12.35 -2.63 -2.15
CA ARG A 91 -11.88 -1.43 -1.43
C ARG A 91 -10.89 -0.59 -2.23
N ILE A 92 -10.78 0.69 -1.83
CA ILE A 92 -9.69 1.58 -2.22
C ILE A 92 -8.77 1.84 -1.03
N SER A 93 -7.46 1.72 -1.22
CA SER A 93 -6.49 2.27 -0.26
C SER A 93 -6.10 3.70 -0.62
N THR A 94 -6.25 4.64 0.32
CA THR A 94 -5.84 6.05 0.15
C THR A 94 -4.89 6.43 1.28
N GLU A 95 -3.73 6.98 0.91
CA GLU A 95 -2.63 7.22 1.82
C GLU A 95 -2.69 8.62 2.44
N VAL A 96 -2.44 8.69 3.76
CA VAL A 96 -2.25 9.98 4.44
C VAL A 96 -0.97 10.65 3.96
N ASP A 97 -0.87 11.96 4.15
CA ASP A 97 0.35 12.70 3.87
C ASP A 97 1.55 12.12 4.63
N ALA A 98 2.56 11.67 3.88
CA ALA A 98 3.76 11.04 4.43
C ALA A 98 4.58 11.97 5.35
N ARG A 99 4.39 13.30 5.29
CA ARG A 99 4.98 14.25 6.26
C ARG A 99 4.51 13.99 7.70
N LEU A 100 3.37 13.32 7.86
CA LEU A 100 2.78 12.98 9.16
C LEU A 100 3.24 11.63 9.73
N SER A 101 4.15 10.92 9.04
CA SER A 101 4.55 9.55 9.38
C SER A 101 5.13 9.39 10.79
N PHE A 102 5.58 10.47 11.42
CA PHE A 102 6.15 10.46 12.78
C PHE A 102 5.29 11.25 13.78
N ASP A 103 4.03 11.53 13.44
CA ASP A 103 3.07 12.19 14.33
C ASP A 103 1.75 11.39 14.34
N THR A 104 1.60 10.60 15.40
CA THR A 104 0.41 9.76 15.64
C THR A 104 -0.88 10.59 15.64
N LYS A 105 -0.90 11.74 16.33
CA LYS A 105 -2.13 12.54 16.50
C LYS A 105 -2.55 13.15 15.17
N SER A 106 -1.60 13.70 14.42
CA SER A 106 -1.87 14.30 13.11
C SER A 106 -2.26 13.25 12.08
N SER A 107 -1.64 12.06 12.12
CA SER A 107 -2.03 10.93 11.27
C SER A 107 -3.48 10.47 11.52
N ILE A 108 -3.89 10.34 12.78
CA ILE A 108 -5.28 10.02 13.15
C ILE A 108 -6.25 11.11 12.65
N ALA A 109 -5.91 12.38 12.87
CA ALA A 109 -6.75 13.50 12.44
C ALA A 109 -6.92 13.52 10.91
N LYS A 110 -5.83 13.34 10.15
CA LYS A 110 -5.86 13.26 8.69
C LYS A 110 -6.67 12.06 8.20
N ALA A 111 -6.48 10.89 8.80
CA ALA A 111 -7.25 9.69 8.47
C ALA A 111 -8.76 9.90 8.62
N ARG A 112 -9.20 10.45 9.75
CA ARG A 112 -10.62 10.79 9.99
C ARG A 112 -11.14 11.80 8.98
N HIS A 113 -10.34 12.82 8.65
CA HIS A 113 -10.71 13.81 7.63
C HIS A 113 -10.92 13.17 6.25
N LEU A 114 -10.03 12.28 5.81
CA LEU A 114 -10.20 11.57 4.54
C LEU A 114 -11.46 10.69 4.53
N ILE A 115 -11.78 10.01 5.64
CA ILE A 115 -13.03 9.25 5.78
C ILE A 115 -14.26 10.16 5.71
N GLU A 116 -14.21 11.35 6.29
CA GLU A 116 -15.30 12.34 6.18
C GLU A 116 -15.51 12.79 4.74
N LEU A 117 -14.44 13.03 3.98
CA LEU A 117 -14.51 13.36 2.55
C LEU A 117 -15.12 12.22 1.73
N TYR A 118 -14.74 10.96 2.00
CA TYR A 118 -15.37 9.80 1.38
C TYR A 118 -16.87 9.70 1.71
N SER A 119 -17.24 9.95 2.96
CA SER A 119 -18.64 9.96 3.39
C SER A 119 -19.46 11.04 2.65
N LYS A 120 -18.89 12.24 2.44
CA LYS A 120 -19.51 13.30 1.61
C LYS A 120 -19.67 12.88 0.15
N GLY A 121 -18.77 12.04 -0.35
CA GLY A 121 -18.87 11.38 -1.66
C GLY A 121 -19.85 10.20 -1.72
N GLY A 122 -20.60 9.92 -0.65
CA GLY A 122 -21.58 8.83 -0.59
C GLY A 122 -20.98 7.44 -0.41
N VAL A 123 -19.72 7.35 0.01
CA VAL A 123 -19.01 6.09 0.23
C VAL A 123 -18.93 5.76 1.71
N ASP A 124 -19.35 4.54 2.06
CA ASP A 124 -19.19 4.01 3.41
C ASP A 124 -17.72 3.67 3.71
N LYS A 125 -17.27 3.93 4.94
CA LYS A 125 -15.87 3.70 5.38
C LYS A 125 -15.41 2.24 5.25
N SER A 126 -16.32 1.27 5.18
CA SER A 126 -15.98 -0.15 4.91
C SER A 126 -15.38 -0.39 3.52
N ARG A 127 -15.60 0.53 2.57
CA ARG A 127 -15.03 0.49 1.21
C ARG A 127 -13.64 1.16 1.13
N VAL A 128 -13.15 1.74 2.24
CA VAL A 128 -11.90 2.50 2.27
C VAL A 128 -10.91 1.86 3.23
N LEU A 129 -9.64 1.82 2.83
CA LEU A 129 -8.51 1.54 3.71
C LEU A 129 -7.66 2.80 3.81
N ILE A 130 -7.53 3.37 5.02
CA ILE A 130 -6.59 4.47 5.22
C ILE A 130 -5.18 3.90 5.30
N LYS A 131 -4.31 4.36 4.41
CA LYS A 131 -2.95 3.85 4.28
C LYS A 131 -1.98 4.74 5.04
N LEU A 132 -1.14 4.13 5.87
CA LEU A 132 -0.14 4.81 6.70
C LEU A 132 1.21 4.10 6.58
N ALA A 133 2.31 4.86 6.62
CA ALA A 133 3.64 4.28 6.72
C ALA A 133 3.79 3.50 8.04
N SER A 134 4.42 2.32 7.99
CA SER A 134 4.58 1.42 9.13
C SER A 134 5.72 1.86 10.07
N THR A 135 5.75 3.14 10.44
CA THR A 135 6.53 3.64 11.58
C THR A 135 5.86 3.22 12.89
N TRP A 136 6.53 3.38 14.03
CA TRP A 136 5.88 3.12 15.32
C TRP A 136 4.64 3.99 15.51
N GLU A 137 4.77 5.28 15.18
CA GLU A 137 3.70 6.27 15.26
C GLU A 137 2.54 5.95 14.34
N GLY A 138 2.82 5.53 13.10
CA GLY A 138 1.80 5.08 12.13
C GLY A 138 1.05 3.83 12.57
N ILE A 139 1.75 2.86 13.18
CA ILE A 139 1.14 1.65 13.73
C ILE A 139 0.24 1.98 14.94
N ARG A 140 0.69 2.87 15.83
CA ARG A 140 -0.12 3.33 16.97
C ARG A 140 -1.32 4.16 16.51
N ALA A 141 -1.19 4.95 15.45
CA ALA A 141 -2.30 5.65 14.83
C ALA A 141 -3.34 4.65 14.27
N ALA A 142 -2.88 3.63 13.55
CA ALA A 142 -3.74 2.59 13.02
C ALA A 142 -4.50 1.84 14.10
N GLU A 143 -3.84 1.48 15.21
CA GLU A 143 -4.49 0.81 16.34
C GLU A 143 -5.70 1.59 16.89
N VAL A 144 -5.60 2.92 16.96
CA VAL A 144 -6.70 3.79 17.39
C VAL A 144 -7.81 3.82 16.32
N LEU A 145 -7.43 3.96 15.05
CA LEU A 145 -8.38 4.04 13.93
C LEU A 145 -9.20 2.74 13.77
N GLU A 146 -8.57 1.58 13.95
CA GLU A 146 -9.25 0.27 13.88
C GLU A 146 -10.28 0.10 15.01
N LYS A 147 -9.97 0.59 16.23
CA LYS A 147 -10.92 0.62 17.35
C LYS A 147 -12.14 1.53 17.06
N GLU A 148 -11.99 2.48 16.15
CA GLU A 148 -13.06 3.36 15.65
C GLU A 148 -13.76 2.79 14.40
N GLY A 149 -13.37 1.59 13.96
CA GLY A 149 -13.88 0.94 12.75
C GLY A 149 -13.44 1.62 11.46
N ILE A 150 -12.33 2.36 11.46
CA ILE A 150 -11.66 2.86 10.27
C ILE A 150 -10.56 1.86 9.93
N ASN A 151 -10.81 1.05 8.90
CA ASN A 151 -9.86 0.03 8.48
C ASN A 151 -8.61 0.67 7.85
N THR A 152 -7.45 0.10 8.15
CA THR A 152 -6.16 0.64 7.74
C THR A 152 -5.34 -0.32 6.87
N ASN A 153 -4.44 0.26 6.08
CA ASN A 153 -3.44 -0.43 5.29
C ASN A 153 -2.05 0.05 5.71
N LEU A 154 -1.28 -0.79 6.39
CA LEU A 154 0.06 -0.43 6.88
C LEU A 154 1.10 -0.74 5.82
N THR A 155 1.64 0.31 5.21
CA THR A 155 2.53 0.26 4.03
C THR A 155 3.98 0.56 4.40
N LEU A 156 4.90 0.53 3.42
CA LEU A 156 6.34 0.71 3.65
C LEU A 156 6.83 -0.25 4.74
N LEU A 157 6.33 -1.48 4.69
CA LEU A 157 6.67 -2.55 5.61
C LEU A 157 7.80 -3.39 4.98
N PHE A 158 8.96 -3.38 5.64
CA PHE A 158 10.19 -4.00 5.17
C PHE A 158 10.75 -5.02 6.18
N GLY A 159 10.59 -4.74 7.48
CA GLY A 159 11.13 -5.55 8.58
C GLY A 159 10.09 -6.44 9.26
N PHE A 160 10.57 -7.48 9.96
CA PHE A 160 9.71 -8.39 10.71
C PHE A 160 9.11 -7.71 11.95
N GLU A 161 9.84 -6.79 12.57
CA GLU A 161 9.43 -5.98 13.71
C GLU A 161 8.17 -5.16 13.38
N GLN A 162 8.11 -4.58 12.17
CA GLN A 162 6.91 -3.91 11.67
C GLN A 162 5.75 -4.89 11.51
N ALA A 163 6.00 -6.06 10.93
CA ALA A 163 4.95 -7.08 10.77
C ALA A 163 4.40 -7.55 12.13
N ALA A 164 5.25 -7.82 13.12
CA ALA A 164 4.81 -8.22 14.45
C ALA A 164 4.02 -7.10 15.15
N ALA A 165 4.52 -5.86 15.12
CA ALA A 165 3.84 -4.72 15.73
C ALA A 165 2.48 -4.39 15.07
N CYS A 166 2.36 -4.53 13.74
CA CYS A 166 1.09 -4.38 13.02
C CYS A 166 0.07 -5.47 13.42
N ALA A 167 0.54 -6.72 13.54
CA ALA A 167 -0.30 -7.84 13.95
C ALA A 167 -0.85 -7.65 15.37
N ASP A 168 -0.01 -7.22 16.30
CA ASP A 168 -0.40 -6.92 17.68
C ASP A 168 -1.36 -5.72 17.79
N ALA A 169 -1.19 -4.72 16.91
CA ALA A 169 -2.09 -3.57 16.80
C ALA A 169 -3.47 -3.93 16.21
N GLY A 170 -3.64 -5.12 15.65
CA GLY A 170 -4.92 -5.58 15.10
C GLY A 170 -5.33 -4.83 13.82
N VAL A 171 -4.37 -4.38 13.02
CA VAL A 171 -4.65 -3.64 11.78
C VAL A 171 -5.35 -4.53 10.75
N PHE A 172 -6.20 -3.94 9.91
CA PHE A 172 -6.99 -4.69 8.93
C PHE A 172 -6.08 -5.36 7.88
N LEU A 173 -5.11 -4.62 7.33
CA LEU A 173 -4.23 -5.10 6.26
C LEU A 173 -2.82 -4.53 6.39
N ILE A 174 -1.81 -5.32 6.00
CA ILE A 174 -0.44 -4.86 5.78
C ILE A 174 -0.03 -5.00 4.32
N SER A 175 0.79 -4.05 3.84
CA SER A 175 1.43 -4.08 2.52
C SER A 175 2.95 -4.26 2.67
N PRO A 176 3.47 -5.48 2.91
CA PRO A 176 4.91 -5.76 2.87
C PRO A 176 5.47 -5.61 1.44
N PHE A 177 6.56 -4.88 1.31
CA PHE A 177 7.16 -4.57 0.01
C PHE A 177 8.14 -5.67 -0.40
N VAL A 178 8.12 -6.05 -1.67
CA VAL A 178 8.98 -7.10 -2.23
C VAL A 178 10.13 -6.48 -3.02
N GLY A 179 9.83 -5.87 -4.16
CA GLY A 179 10.84 -5.40 -5.10
C GLY A 179 11.74 -4.27 -4.57
N ARG A 180 11.28 -3.43 -3.64
CA ARG A 180 12.17 -2.45 -2.97
C ARG A 180 13.19 -3.10 -2.04
N ILE A 181 12.89 -4.29 -1.50
CA ILE A 181 13.86 -5.09 -0.76
C ILE A 181 14.90 -5.61 -1.75
N LEU A 182 14.47 -6.20 -2.88
CA LEU A 182 15.38 -6.64 -3.94
C LEU A 182 16.32 -5.51 -4.41
N ASP A 183 15.79 -4.31 -4.65
CA ASP A 183 16.58 -3.14 -5.05
C ASP A 183 17.70 -2.85 -4.03
N TRP A 184 17.37 -2.84 -2.72
CA TRP A 184 18.37 -2.56 -1.69
C TRP A 184 19.50 -3.59 -1.71
N TYR A 185 19.16 -4.88 -1.81
CA TYR A 185 20.15 -5.95 -1.82
C TYR A 185 21.01 -5.91 -3.09
N LYS A 186 20.42 -5.65 -4.25
CA LYS A 186 21.17 -5.45 -5.51
C LYS A 186 22.09 -4.24 -5.45
N THR A 187 21.73 -3.17 -4.76
CA THR A 187 22.62 -2.00 -4.61
C THR A 187 23.74 -2.26 -3.60
N ASN A 188 23.42 -2.83 -2.44
CA ASN A 188 24.30 -2.81 -1.26
C ASN A 188 25.07 -4.12 -0.99
N THR A 189 24.82 -5.19 -1.76
CA THR A 189 25.52 -6.48 -1.60
C THR A 189 26.17 -6.93 -2.91
N ASP A 190 27.09 -7.88 -2.87
CA ASP A 190 27.77 -8.38 -4.07
C ASP A 190 26.85 -9.18 -5.00
N LYS A 191 25.82 -9.84 -4.45
CA LYS A 191 24.85 -10.61 -5.25
C LYS A 191 23.89 -9.67 -5.97
N LYS A 192 23.93 -9.68 -7.30
CA LYS A 192 23.10 -8.80 -8.17
C LYS A 192 21.97 -9.54 -8.88
N GLU A 193 22.03 -10.86 -8.92
CA GLU A 193 21.03 -11.73 -9.55
C GLU A 193 20.42 -12.63 -8.49
N TYR A 194 19.10 -12.77 -8.54
CA TYR A 194 18.32 -13.54 -7.59
C TYR A 194 17.31 -14.35 -8.38
N THR A 195 17.20 -15.64 -8.08
CA THR A 195 16.03 -16.42 -8.48
C THR A 195 14.81 -15.97 -7.67
N ALA A 196 13.60 -16.30 -8.12
CA ALA A 196 12.38 -15.93 -7.39
C ALA A 196 12.34 -16.48 -5.95
N GLU A 197 12.95 -17.65 -5.72
CA GLU A 197 13.04 -18.30 -4.40
C GLU A 197 14.08 -17.66 -3.47
N GLU A 198 15.13 -17.06 -4.04
CA GLU A 198 16.20 -16.39 -3.29
C GLU A 198 15.94 -14.88 -3.12
N ASP A 199 14.91 -14.35 -3.78
CA ASP A 199 14.56 -12.94 -3.70
C ASP A 199 14.29 -12.54 -2.23
N PRO A 200 15.05 -11.59 -1.67
CA PRO A 200 14.96 -11.25 -0.26
C PRO A 200 13.61 -10.64 0.13
N GLY A 201 12.90 -10.02 -0.83
CA GLY A 201 11.53 -9.54 -0.64
C GLY A 201 10.52 -10.67 -0.59
N VAL A 202 10.63 -11.66 -1.48
CA VAL A 202 9.80 -12.87 -1.44
C VAL A 202 10.01 -13.62 -0.12
N VAL A 203 11.26 -13.83 0.28
CA VAL A 203 11.60 -14.48 1.56
C VAL A 203 10.98 -13.71 2.75
N SER A 204 11.06 -12.38 2.73
CA SER A 204 10.45 -11.53 3.76
C SER A 204 8.93 -11.74 3.85
N VAL A 205 8.21 -11.65 2.72
CA VAL A 205 6.74 -11.81 2.70
C VAL A 205 6.33 -13.22 3.11
N ARG A 206 7.03 -14.27 2.66
CA ARG A 206 6.73 -15.65 3.07
C ARG A 206 6.86 -15.84 4.58
N ARG A 207 7.92 -15.30 5.19
CA ARG A 207 8.11 -15.32 6.65
C ARG A 207 6.96 -14.61 7.37
N ILE A 208 6.57 -13.42 6.90
CA ILE A 208 5.48 -12.64 7.47
C ILE A 208 4.14 -13.38 7.36
N TYR A 209 3.82 -13.89 6.17
CA TYR A 209 2.59 -14.65 5.93
C TYR A 209 2.50 -15.85 6.87
N ASN A 210 3.57 -16.66 6.93
CA ASN A 210 3.63 -17.84 7.79
C ASN A 210 3.46 -17.47 9.27
N TYR A 211 4.15 -16.43 9.73
CA TYR A 211 4.00 -15.92 11.10
C TYR A 211 2.55 -15.55 11.42
N TYR A 212 1.87 -14.86 10.50
CA TYR A 212 0.48 -14.43 10.67
C TYR A 212 -0.46 -15.63 10.77
N LYS A 213 -0.31 -16.62 9.87
CA LYS A 213 -1.18 -17.81 9.84
C LYS A 213 -0.96 -18.72 11.05
N GLN A 214 0.29 -18.94 11.46
CA GLN A 214 0.63 -19.78 12.62
C GLN A 214 0.09 -19.22 13.93
N ASN A 215 0.03 -17.90 14.06
CA ASN A 215 -0.42 -17.23 15.29
C ASN A 215 -1.88 -16.79 15.25
N GLY A 216 -2.62 -17.14 14.19
CA GLY A 216 -4.06 -16.88 14.06
C GLY A 216 -4.44 -15.41 13.88
N TYR A 217 -3.49 -14.56 13.48
CA TYR A 217 -3.75 -13.14 13.22
C TYR A 217 -4.71 -12.98 12.03
N LYS A 218 -5.62 -12.00 12.15
CA LYS A 218 -6.67 -11.73 11.14
C LYS A 218 -6.29 -10.67 10.13
N THR A 219 -5.22 -9.93 10.40
CA THR A 219 -4.65 -8.95 9.47
C THR A 219 -4.36 -9.61 8.12
N VAL A 220 -4.86 -9.01 7.06
CA VAL A 220 -4.65 -9.45 5.69
C VAL A 220 -3.21 -9.15 5.25
N VAL A 221 -2.53 -10.14 4.67
CA VAL A 221 -1.19 -9.97 4.11
C VAL A 221 -1.30 -9.69 2.62
N MET A 222 -0.96 -8.47 2.19
CA MET A 222 -0.99 -8.06 0.79
C MET A 222 0.41 -7.73 0.27
N GLY A 223 1.06 -8.67 -0.42
CA GLY A 223 2.36 -8.40 -1.04
C GLY A 223 2.27 -7.23 -2.03
N ALA A 224 3.27 -6.34 -2.01
CA ALA A 224 3.27 -5.11 -2.80
C ALA A 224 4.65 -4.77 -3.40
N SER A 225 4.65 -3.85 -4.37
CA SER A 225 5.87 -3.27 -4.98
C SER A 225 6.77 -4.28 -5.72
N PHE A 226 6.22 -5.04 -6.64
CA PHE A 226 6.95 -6.03 -7.45
C PHE A 226 7.87 -5.41 -8.51
N ARG A 227 8.93 -6.12 -8.92
CA ARG A 227 9.78 -5.80 -10.09
C ARG A 227 9.52 -6.70 -11.28
N ASN A 228 9.07 -7.92 -11.06
CA ASN A 228 8.88 -8.93 -12.10
C ASN A 228 7.79 -9.94 -11.71
N ILE A 229 7.26 -10.68 -12.68
CA ILE A 229 6.23 -11.69 -12.43
C ILE A 229 6.72 -12.88 -11.61
N GLY A 230 8.02 -13.20 -11.62
CA GLY A 230 8.60 -14.28 -10.82
C GLY A 230 8.40 -14.09 -9.31
N GLU A 231 8.54 -12.86 -8.82
CA GLU A 231 8.24 -12.51 -7.43
C GLU A 231 6.76 -12.74 -7.07
N ILE A 232 5.84 -12.45 -8.00
CA ILE A 232 4.40 -12.62 -7.82
C ILE A 232 4.06 -14.10 -7.79
N GLU A 233 4.59 -14.87 -8.74
CA GLU A 233 4.41 -16.32 -8.82
C GLU A 233 4.93 -17.02 -7.56
N ALA A 234 6.07 -16.59 -7.03
CA ALA A 234 6.65 -17.12 -5.80
C ALA A 234 5.84 -16.80 -4.53
N LEU A 235 4.84 -15.91 -4.63
CA LEU A 235 3.90 -15.55 -3.56
C LEU A 235 2.45 -15.97 -3.87
N ALA A 236 2.23 -16.77 -4.91
CA ALA A 236 0.96 -17.36 -5.25
C ALA A 236 0.32 -18.06 -4.02
N GLY A 237 -0.84 -17.58 -3.56
CA GLY A 237 -1.54 -18.08 -2.38
C GLY A 237 -1.45 -17.16 -1.15
N CYS A 238 -0.72 -16.05 -1.26
CA CYS A 238 -0.84 -14.92 -0.33
C CYS A 238 -2.30 -14.42 -0.32
N ASP A 239 -2.74 -13.79 0.77
CA ASP A 239 -4.15 -13.37 0.89
C ASP A 239 -4.53 -12.45 -0.26
N ARG A 240 -3.67 -11.44 -0.50
CA ARG A 240 -3.79 -10.51 -1.63
C ARG A 240 -2.43 -10.21 -2.23
N LEU A 241 -2.41 -9.76 -3.47
CA LEU A 241 -1.24 -9.14 -4.09
C LEU A 241 -1.69 -7.90 -4.85
N THR A 242 -1.06 -6.75 -4.57
CA THR A 242 -1.28 -5.52 -5.33
C THR A 242 -0.22 -5.33 -6.40
N ILE A 243 -0.66 -5.33 -7.66
CA ILE A 243 0.18 -5.53 -8.84
C ILE A 243 0.02 -4.35 -9.79
N SER A 244 1.13 -3.86 -10.33
CA SER A 244 1.11 -2.76 -11.29
C SER A 244 0.48 -3.19 -12.62
N PRO A 245 -0.11 -2.27 -13.40
CA PRO A 245 -0.74 -2.60 -14.69
C PRO A 245 0.18 -3.33 -15.67
N ASN A 246 1.47 -3.02 -15.68
CA ASN A 246 2.44 -3.66 -16.55
C ASN A 246 2.63 -5.14 -16.18
N LEU A 247 2.77 -5.45 -14.89
CA LEU A 247 2.94 -6.84 -14.43
C LEU A 247 1.63 -7.63 -14.52
N LEU A 248 0.47 -6.97 -14.38
CA LEU A 248 -0.83 -7.58 -14.69
C LEU A 248 -0.90 -7.98 -16.18
N GLN A 249 -0.40 -7.13 -17.08
CA GLN A 249 -0.33 -7.43 -18.50
C GLN A 249 0.55 -8.66 -18.79
N GLU A 250 1.73 -8.71 -18.18
CA GLU A 250 2.66 -9.83 -18.33
C GLU A 250 2.04 -11.15 -17.85
N LEU A 251 1.38 -11.15 -16.68
CA LEU A 251 0.66 -12.32 -16.15
C LEU A 251 -0.52 -12.74 -17.02
N GLU A 252 -1.20 -11.79 -17.68
CA GLU A 252 -2.31 -12.08 -18.57
C GLU A 252 -1.84 -12.70 -19.90
N GLN A 253 -0.66 -12.33 -20.36
CA GLN A 253 -0.07 -12.84 -21.60
C GLN A 253 0.62 -14.20 -21.42
N ASP A 254 1.06 -14.53 -20.20
CA ASP A 254 1.70 -15.81 -19.88
C ASP A 254 0.66 -16.92 -19.67
N GLN A 255 0.76 -18.00 -20.43
CA GLN A 255 -0.13 -19.17 -20.40
C GLN A 255 0.50 -20.38 -19.71
N GLY A 256 1.67 -20.20 -19.10
CA GLY A 256 2.36 -21.22 -18.31
C GLY A 256 1.56 -21.64 -17.08
N LYS A 257 1.92 -22.79 -16.51
CA LYS A 257 1.33 -23.29 -15.28
C LYS A 257 1.78 -22.43 -14.09
N LEU A 258 0.83 -22.02 -13.25
CA LEU A 258 1.08 -21.37 -11.96
C LEU A 258 0.70 -22.31 -10.83
N GLU A 259 1.64 -22.59 -9.93
CA GLU A 259 1.40 -23.41 -8.74
C GLU A 259 1.15 -22.53 -7.51
N ARG A 260 0.27 -22.98 -6.63
CA ARG A 260 0.06 -22.32 -5.34
C ARG A 260 1.26 -22.63 -4.43
N VAL A 261 1.91 -21.59 -3.93
CA VAL A 261 3.10 -21.67 -3.07
C VAL A 261 2.75 -21.48 -1.60
N LEU A 262 1.92 -20.48 -1.28
CA LEU A 262 1.52 -20.15 0.08
C LEU A 262 0.17 -20.77 0.43
N SER A 263 0.10 -21.46 1.58
CA SER A 263 -1.14 -22.04 2.09
C SER A 263 -1.27 -21.85 3.61
N PRO A 264 -2.45 -21.44 4.11
CA PRO A 264 -2.68 -21.33 5.55
C PRO A 264 -2.68 -22.70 6.24
N SER A 265 -2.91 -23.79 5.50
CA SER A 265 -2.89 -25.17 6.04
C SER A 265 -1.47 -25.72 6.22
N ASN A 266 -0.46 -25.08 5.64
CA ASN A 266 0.93 -25.50 5.72
C ASN A 266 1.87 -24.28 5.79
N PRO A 267 1.89 -23.54 6.91
CA PRO A 267 2.67 -22.31 7.02
C PRO A 267 4.16 -22.55 7.34
N GLY A 268 4.71 -23.74 7.04
CA GLY A 268 6.13 -24.06 7.24
C GLY A 268 6.57 -24.17 8.71
N GLU A 269 7.86 -23.94 8.94
CA GLU A 269 8.49 -24.06 10.26
C GLU A 269 7.93 -23.07 11.28
N LYS A 270 7.85 -23.50 12.56
CA LYS A 270 7.27 -22.69 13.64
C LYS A 270 8.11 -21.44 13.92
N ILE A 271 7.47 -20.28 13.84
CA ILE A 271 8.04 -18.98 14.18
C ILE A 271 7.55 -18.59 15.58
N ALA A 272 8.48 -18.25 16.48
CA ALA A 272 8.12 -17.82 17.83
C ALA A 272 7.25 -16.55 17.78
N LYS A 273 6.19 -16.52 18.60
CA LYS A 273 5.38 -15.32 18.77
C LYS A 273 6.22 -14.23 19.41
N VAL A 274 6.20 -13.03 18.82
CA VAL A 274 6.87 -11.85 19.34
C VAL A 274 5.81 -10.84 19.77
N ILE A 275 6.01 -10.22 20.93
CA ILE A 275 5.22 -9.06 21.37
C ILE A 275 6.14 -7.85 21.26
N GLU A 276 5.78 -6.89 20.42
CA GLU A 276 6.63 -5.72 20.18
C GLU A 276 6.33 -4.58 21.14
N THR A 277 7.31 -4.25 21.97
CA THR A 277 7.36 -3.00 22.75
C THR A 277 8.02 -1.90 21.92
N GLU A 278 7.82 -0.63 22.28
CA GLU A 278 8.50 0.46 21.54
C GLU A 278 10.03 0.31 21.53
N PRO A 279 10.71 0.02 22.66
CA PRO A 279 12.16 -0.16 22.65
C PRO A 279 12.62 -1.35 21.79
N SER A 280 11.92 -2.49 21.86
CA SER A 280 12.28 -3.68 21.06
C SER A 280 12.08 -3.42 19.56
N PHE A 281 10.96 -2.81 19.20
CA PHE A 281 10.65 -2.42 17.83
C PHE A 281 11.72 -1.51 17.26
N ARG A 282 12.04 -0.41 17.96
CA ARG A 282 13.04 0.57 17.50
C ARG A 282 14.43 -0.07 17.39
N PHE A 283 14.82 -0.90 18.36
CA PHE A 283 16.11 -1.58 18.33
C PHE A 283 16.21 -2.58 17.17
N GLY A 284 15.21 -3.44 16.97
CA GLY A 284 15.20 -4.43 15.89
C GLY A 284 15.14 -3.78 14.51
N MET A 285 14.32 -2.75 14.33
CA MET A 285 14.31 -1.94 13.11
C MET A 285 15.67 -1.30 12.83
N ASN A 286 16.38 -0.83 13.86
CA ASN A 286 17.72 -0.27 13.70
C ASN A 286 18.77 -1.34 13.33
N GLN A 287 18.64 -2.57 13.81
CA GLN A 287 19.52 -3.70 13.46
C GLN A 287 19.32 -4.16 12.01
N ASN A 288 18.11 -3.99 11.45
CA ASN A 288 17.82 -4.28 10.06
C ASN A 288 18.10 -3.07 9.18
N GLN A 289 19.35 -2.92 8.73
CA GLN A 289 19.79 -1.79 7.91
C GLN A 289 18.91 -1.57 6.67
N MET A 290 18.55 -2.65 5.96
CA MET A 290 17.69 -2.58 4.77
C MET A 290 16.32 -1.98 5.12
N ALA A 291 15.68 -2.47 6.18
CA ALA A 291 14.36 -2.00 6.57
C ALA A 291 14.40 -0.54 7.05
N ASN A 292 15.44 -0.15 7.78
CA ASN A 292 15.65 1.24 8.21
C ASN A 292 15.81 2.18 7.00
N ASP A 293 16.75 1.86 6.11
CA ASP A 293 17.03 2.65 4.91
C ASP A 293 15.78 2.81 4.04
N LYS A 294 15.10 1.69 3.75
CA LYS A 294 13.95 1.67 2.84
C LYS A 294 12.69 2.28 3.42
N LEU A 295 12.46 2.20 4.73
CA LEU A 295 11.38 2.94 5.39
C LEU A 295 11.61 4.44 5.26
N ALA A 296 12.80 4.91 5.61
CA ALA A 296 13.13 6.33 5.58
C ALA A 296 13.15 6.88 4.14
N GLU A 297 13.72 6.13 3.19
CA GLU A 297 13.72 6.45 1.75
C GLU A 297 12.30 6.51 1.20
N GLY A 298 11.45 5.53 1.56
CA GLY A 298 10.06 5.47 1.12
C GLY A 298 9.25 6.69 1.55
N ILE A 299 9.37 7.08 2.83
CA ILE A 299 8.70 8.28 3.36
C ILE A 299 9.19 9.53 2.61
N ARG A 300 10.51 9.72 2.46
CA ARG A 300 11.06 10.86 1.72
C ARG A 300 10.58 10.91 0.26
N GLY A 301 10.49 9.76 -0.40
CA GLY A 301 9.97 9.64 -1.76
C GLY A 301 8.51 10.12 -1.84
N PHE A 302 7.66 9.64 -0.95
CA PHE A 302 6.26 10.07 -0.91
C PHE A 302 6.08 11.55 -0.56
N VAL A 303 6.90 12.11 0.33
CA VAL A 303 6.92 13.55 0.60
C VAL A 303 7.32 14.35 -0.65
N LYS A 304 8.32 13.88 -1.40
CA LYS A 304 8.74 14.53 -2.66
C LYS A 304 7.60 14.55 -3.68
N ASP A 305 6.86 13.45 -3.82
CA ASP A 305 5.74 13.37 -4.75
C ASP A 305 4.56 14.24 -4.30
N GLN A 306 4.29 14.30 -2.98
CA GLN A 306 3.29 15.22 -2.41
C GLN A 306 3.63 16.69 -2.73
N LEU A 307 4.89 17.10 -2.57
CA LEU A 307 5.33 18.46 -2.93
C LEU A 307 5.23 18.73 -4.44
N SER A 308 5.47 17.71 -5.26
CA SER A 308 5.34 17.82 -6.72
C SER A 308 3.87 17.97 -7.14
N LEU A 309 2.97 17.27 -6.45
CA LEU A 309 1.53 17.43 -6.62
C LEU A 309 1.06 18.82 -6.18
N GLU A 310 1.48 19.29 -5.00
CA GLU A 310 1.14 20.63 -4.49
C GLU A 310 1.62 21.73 -5.43
N LYS A 311 2.81 21.56 -6.02
CA LYS A 311 3.33 22.47 -7.05
C LYS A 311 2.43 22.50 -8.29
N LEU A 312 2.06 21.33 -8.81
CA LEU A 312 1.15 21.21 -9.96
C LEU A 312 -0.19 21.89 -9.68
N LEU A 313 -0.79 21.63 -8.51
CA LEU A 313 -2.07 22.24 -8.12
C LEU A 313 -1.97 23.76 -7.99
N LYS A 314 -0.85 24.27 -7.48
CA LYS A 314 -0.59 25.71 -7.37
C LYS A 314 -0.48 26.38 -8.75
N GLU A 315 0.20 25.74 -9.69
CA GLU A 315 0.37 26.23 -11.07
C GLU A 315 -0.97 26.28 -11.83
N LEU A 316 -1.92 25.41 -11.49
CA LEU A 316 -3.27 25.37 -12.09
C LEU A 316 -4.31 26.25 -11.37
N ALA A 317 -4.03 26.68 -10.14
CA ALA A 317 -4.91 27.53 -9.35
C ALA A 317 -4.66 29.04 -9.58
N LEU A 318 -3.54 29.38 -10.22
CA LEU A 318 -3.13 30.73 -10.65
C LEU A 318 -3.41 30.92 -12.14
#